data_AF-A0A401PLU2-F1
#
_entry.id   AF-A0A401PLU2-F1
#
_cell.length_a   1.000
_cell.length_b   1.000
_cell.length_c   1.000
_cell.angle_alpha   90.00
_cell.angle_beta   90.00
_cell.angle_gamma   90.00
#
_symmetry.space_group_name_H-M   'P 1'
#
loop_
_entity.id
_entity.type
_entity.pdbx_description
1 polymer ?
#
loop_
_entity_poly.entity_id
_entity_poly.type
_entity_poly.pdbx_seq_one_letter_code
_entity_poly.pdbx_strand_id
1 'polypeptide(L)'
;MVVISSNASHANRSGSFQPSNELMLKFYSYYKQATLGPCNTPRPGFWDPIGKYKWDAWNSLGDMTKEEAMIAYVEEMKKVG
;
A
#
# COMPACT_ATOMS: atom_id res chain seq x y z
N MET A 1 -5.45 -30.12 6.68
CA MET A 1 -6.78 -30.53 6.18
C MET A 1 -7.62 -30.94 7.38
N VAL A 2 -8.44 -30.04 7.92
CA VAL A 2 -9.58 -30.42 8.77
C VAL A 2 -10.70 -29.43 8.45
N VAL A 3 -11.82 -29.99 8.03
CA VAL A 3 -13.06 -29.35 7.61
C VAL A 3 -13.92 -29.02 8.83
N ILE A 4 -14.56 -27.85 8.87
CA ILE A 4 -15.80 -27.64 9.63
C ILE A 4 -16.73 -26.72 8.83
N SER A 5 -17.84 -27.28 8.38
CA SER A 5 -19.02 -26.58 7.87
C SER A 5 -19.77 -25.92 9.03
N SER A 6 -20.24 -24.67 8.89
CA SER A 6 -21.57 -24.22 9.36
C SER A 6 -21.75 -22.71 9.23
N ASN A 7 -22.94 -22.35 8.76
CA ASN A 7 -23.48 -21.02 8.54
C ASN A 7 -23.86 -20.38 9.91
N ALA A 8 -23.22 -19.28 10.33
CA ALA A 8 -23.73 -18.40 11.38
C ALA A 8 -22.91 -17.10 11.46
N SER A 9 -23.58 -15.98 11.13
CA SER A 9 -23.50 -14.65 11.74
C SER A 9 -22.38 -14.35 12.76
N HIS A 10 -21.66 -13.26 12.49
CA HIS A 10 -20.77 -12.52 13.41
C HIS A 10 -19.46 -13.22 13.81
N ALA A 11 -18.54 -13.36 12.85
CA ALA A 11 -17.13 -13.57 13.17
C ALA A 11 -16.48 -12.25 13.64
N ASN A 12 -16.40 -12.11 14.97
CA ASN A 12 -15.46 -11.27 15.69
C ASN A 12 -14.03 -11.46 15.09
N ARG A 13 -13.56 -10.50 14.29
CA ARG A 13 -12.17 -10.46 13.84
C ARG A 13 -11.31 -9.98 14.99
N SER A 14 -10.78 -10.95 15.73
CA SER A 14 -9.59 -10.84 16.57
C SER A 14 -8.57 -9.86 15.98
N GLY A 15 -8.26 -8.78 16.69
CA GLY A 15 -7.02 -7.98 16.65
C GLY A 15 -6.22 -7.87 15.35
N SER A 16 -6.86 -7.87 14.17
CA SER A 16 -6.16 -7.83 12.90
C SER A 16 -5.78 -6.39 12.61
N PHE A 17 -4.49 -6.07 12.62
CA PHE A 17 -4.01 -4.80 12.11
C PHE A 17 -4.50 -4.63 10.66
N GLN A 18 -5.51 -3.77 10.46
CA GLN A 18 -6.04 -3.42 9.15
C GLN A 18 -5.52 -2.02 8.83
N PRO A 19 -4.45 -1.89 8.03
CA PRO A 19 -3.96 -0.59 7.62
C PRO A 19 -5.05 0.15 6.84
N SER A 20 -5.17 1.46 7.07
CA SER A 20 -6.07 2.29 6.27
C SER A 20 -5.65 2.23 4.79
N ASN A 21 -6.60 2.49 3.88
CA ASN A 21 -6.29 2.53 2.45
C ASN A 21 -5.18 3.53 2.12
N GLU A 22 -5.15 4.66 2.82
CA GLU A 22 -4.08 5.67 2.70
C GLU A 22 -2.72 5.10 3.10
N LEU A 23 -2.66 4.36 4.20
CA LEU A 23 -1.44 3.73 4.67
C LEU A 23 -0.94 2.66 3.69
N MET A 24 -1.85 1.86 3.13
CA MET A 24 -1.52 0.91 2.07
C MET A 24 -0.96 1.61 0.81
N LEU A 25 -1.54 2.75 0.42
CA LEU A 25 -1.05 3.53 -0.72
C LEU A 25 0.32 4.16 -0.47
N LYS A 26 0.59 4.63 0.76
CA LYS A 26 1.92 5.12 1.16
C LYS A 26 2.98 4.02 1.12
N PHE A 27 2.70 2.85 1.70
CA PHE A 27 3.64 1.74 1.63
C PHE A 27 3.88 1.29 0.19
N TYR A 28 2.83 1.29 -0.63
CA TYR A 28 2.96 1.01 -2.06
C TYR A 28 3.88 2.03 -2.76
N SER A 29 3.68 3.34 -2.54
CA SER A 29 4.48 4.37 -3.20
C SER A 29 5.95 4.29 -2.80
N TYR A 30 6.26 4.17 -1.51
CA TYR A 30 7.63 4.01 -1.03
C TYR A 30 8.29 2.73 -1.56
N TYR A 31 7.56 1.61 -1.59
CA TYR A 31 8.08 0.37 -2.17
C TYR A 31 8.43 0.54 -3.65
N LYS A 32 7.55 1.17 -4.43
CA LYS A 32 7.77 1.43 -5.86
C LYS A 32 8.95 2.37 -6.08
N GLN A 33 9.05 3.45 -5.30
CA GLN A 33 10.16 4.39 -5.38
C GLN A 33 11.49 3.75 -4.97
N ALA A 34 11.51 2.97 -3.88
CA ALA A 34 12.72 2.29 -3.41
C ALA A 34 13.24 1.23 -4.40
N THR A 35 12.34 0.56 -5.12
CA THR A 35 12.72 -0.51 -6.07
C THR A 35 13.03 0.03 -7.46
N LEU A 36 12.17 0.91 -7.99
CA LEU A 36 12.21 1.37 -9.38
C LEU A 36 12.72 2.81 -9.53
N GLY A 37 12.70 3.61 -8.47
CA GLY A 37 12.97 5.05 -8.53
C GLY A 37 11.72 5.86 -8.92
N PRO A 38 11.92 7.09 -9.44
CA PRO A 38 10.83 7.97 -9.85
C PRO A 38 9.81 7.32 -10.79
N CYS A 39 8.54 7.74 -10.67
CA CYS A 39 7.46 7.19 -11.50
C CYS A 39 7.70 7.47 -12.99
N ASN A 40 7.86 6.39 -13.76
CA ASN A 40 8.18 6.42 -15.18
C ASN A 40 7.11 5.73 -16.06
N THR A 41 5.93 5.48 -15.49
CA THR A 41 4.82 4.79 -16.17
C THR A 41 3.72 5.79 -16.54
N PRO A 42 2.98 5.56 -17.64
CA PRO A 42 1.84 6.41 -17.97
C PRO A 42 0.72 6.27 -16.92
N ARG A 43 0.00 7.36 -16.69
CA ARG A 43 -1.12 7.36 -15.74
C ARG A 43 -2.26 6.46 -16.22
N PRO A 44 -2.80 5.56 -15.37
CA PRO A 44 -3.95 4.74 -15.70
C PRO A 44 -5.18 5.55 -16.10
N GLY A 45 -5.98 5.00 -17.00
CA GLY A 45 -7.22 5.62 -17.47
C GLY A 45 -8.35 5.58 -16.44
N PHE A 46 -9.45 6.27 -16.73
CA PHE A 46 -10.56 6.46 -15.78
C PHE A 46 -11.28 5.17 -15.37
N TRP A 47 -11.14 4.10 -16.15
CA TRP A 47 -11.76 2.79 -15.88
C TRP A 47 -11.02 1.98 -14.79
N ASP A 48 -9.83 2.41 -14.36
CA ASP A 48 -9.08 1.79 -13.26
C ASP A 48 -8.80 2.80 -12.12
N PRO A 49 -9.78 3.04 -11.24
CA PRO A 49 -9.61 3.96 -10.12
C PRO A 49 -8.50 3.52 -9.15
N ILE A 50 -8.35 2.21 -8.93
CA ILE A 50 -7.37 1.67 -7.98
C ILE A 50 -5.95 1.85 -8.51
N GLY A 51 -5.72 1.52 -9.79
CA GLY A 51 -4.45 1.78 -10.46
C GLY A 51 -4.12 3.26 -10.47
N LYS A 52 -5.12 4.13 -10.72
CA LYS A 52 -4.95 5.57 -10.66
C LYS A 52 -4.50 6.05 -9.27
N TYR A 53 -5.10 5.58 -8.18
CA TYR A 53 -4.64 5.97 -6.82
C TYR A 53 -3.23 5.50 -6.51
N LYS A 54 -2.89 4.27 -6.90
CA LYS A 54 -1.52 3.74 -6.76
C LYS A 54 -0.50 4.55 -7.55
N TRP A 55 -0.85 4.87 -8.78
CA TRP A 55 -0.02 5.68 -9.67
C TRP A 55 0.14 7.09 -9.11
N ASP A 56 -0.95 7.74 -8.67
CA ASP A 56 -0.93 9.09 -8.11
C ASP A 56 -0.04 9.13 -6.85
N ALA A 57 -0.13 8.11 -5.98
CA ALA A 57 0.70 7.99 -4.77
C ALA A 57 2.19 7.78 -5.08
N TRP A 58 2.53 6.99 -6.10
CA TRP A 58 3.93 6.81 -6.52
C TRP A 58 4.46 8.06 -7.22
N ASN A 59 3.67 8.65 -8.12
CA ASN A 59 4.02 9.86 -8.84
C ASN A 59 4.20 11.07 -7.93
N SER A 60 3.47 11.16 -6.81
CA SER A 60 3.63 12.25 -5.85
C SER A 60 4.98 12.27 -5.12
N LEU A 61 5.75 11.19 -5.16
CA LEU A 61 7.10 11.14 -4.58
C LEU A 61 8.16 11.84 -5.44
N GLY A 62 7.85 12.12 -6.72
CA GLY A 62 8.73 12.86 -7.63
C GLY A 62 10.14 12.25 -7.73
N ASP A 63 11.15 13.08 -7.48
CA ASP A 63 12.57 12.75 -7.60
C ASP A 63 13.17 12.13 -6.33
N MET A 64 12.34 11.71 -5.38
CA MET A 64 12.80 11.04 -4.15
C MET A 64 13.74 9.87 -4.49
N THR A 65 14.89 9.81 -3.84
CA THR A 65 15.86 8.73 -4.08
C THR A 65 15.35 7.39 -3.56
N LYS A 66 15.97 6.30 -4.00
CA LYS A 66 15.61 4.96 -3.54
C LYS A 66 15.87 4.80 -2.04
N GLU A 67 16.96 5.40 -1.57
CA GLU A 67 17.39 5.40 -0.18
C GLU A 67 16.41 6.17 0.70
N GLU A 68 16.00 7.38 0.30
CA GLU A 68 14.99 8.17 1.01
C GLU A 68 13.65 7.43 1.10
N ALA A 69 13.22 6.78 0.00
CA ALA A 69 12.00 6.00 -0.01
C ALA A 69 12.06 4.80 0.95
N MET A 70 13.21 4.12 1.05
CA MET A 70 13.39 3.01 1.98
C MET A 70 13.39 3.47 3.44
N ILE A 71 14.01 4.62 3.73
CA ILE A 71 13.96 5.24 5.06
C ILE A 71 12.52 5.59 5.41
N ALA A 72 11.79 6.28 4.52
CA ALA A 72 10.41 6.67 4.73
C ALA A 72 9.48 5.46 4.96
N TYR A 73 9.71 4.34 4.25
CA TYR A 73 8.98 3.09 4.47
C TYR A 73 9.15 2.59 5.91
N VAL A 74 10.39 2.53 6.40
CA VAL A 74 10.71 2.05 7.76
C VAL A 74 10.15 3.01 8.82
N GLU A 75 10.25 4.32 8.60
CA GLU A 75 9.67 5.32 9.49
C GLU A 75 8.16 5.21 9.58
N GLU A 76 7.47 5.01 8.45
CA GLU A 76 6.02 4.84 8.46
C GLU A 76 5.62 3.53 9.16
N MET A 77 6.39 2.46 8.97
CA MET A 77 6.18 1.19 9.67
C MET A 77 6.34 1.32 11.21
N LYS A 78 7.29 2.13 11.67
CA LYS A 78 7.49 2.41 13.11
C LYS A 78 6.35 3.20 13.75
N LYS A 79 5.61 4.01 12.98
CA LYS A 79 4.44 4.75 13.49
C LYS A 79 3.21 3.88 13.67
N VAL A 80 3.22 2.74 12.99
CA VAL A 80 2.07 1.86 12.82
C VAL A 80 2.06 0.70 13.83
N GLY A 81 3.24 0.32 14.34
CA GLY A 81 3.41 -0.62 15.44
C GLY A 81 3.49 0.07 16.79
#